data_AF-X0XR07-F1
#
_entry.id   AF-X0XR07-F1
#
_cell.length_a   1.000
_cell.length_b   1.000
_cell.length_c   1.000
_cell.angle_alpha   90.00
_cell.angle_beta   90.00
_cell.angle_gamma   90.00
#
_symmetry.space_group_name_H-M   'P 1'
#
loop_
_entity.id
_entity.type
_entity.pdbx_description
1 polymer ?
#
loop_
_entity_poly.entity_id
_entity_poly.type
_entity_poly.pdbx_seq_one_letter_code
_entity_poly.pdbx_strand_id
1 'polypeptide(L)'
;MNFRKSLTDTLPKEDGQIALILAFAFLALLAAIGGSFLYRMRLEQRAASNYQDSVRAHYLAEAGIERATAELRNDNNEYDDLYESWALGFEETWEEGKYSVYYEEEEE
;
A
#
# COMPACT_ATOMS: atom_id res chain seq x y z
N MET A 1 32.63 67.88 -36.34
CA MET A 1 33.49 66.89 -35.67
C MET A 1 32.66 65.65 -35.39
N ASN A 2 33.21 64.48 -35.67
CA ASN A 2 32.50 63.28 -36.15
C ASN A 2 31.62 62.55 -35.12
N PHE A 3 30.34 62.36 -35.47
CA PHE A 3 29.45 61.38 -34.84
C PHE A 3 29.64 60.02 -35.52
N ARG A 4 30.31 59.09 -34.85
CA ARG A 4 30.27 57.67 -35.21
C ARG A 4 30.10 56.85 -33.94
N LYS A 5 28.86 56.81 -33.41
CA LYS A 5 28.47 55.71 -32.52
C LYS A 5 28.17 54.51 -33.41
N SER A 6 28.96 53.45 -33.24
CA SER A 6 28.79 52.18 -33.93
C SER A 6 27.47 51.53 -33.49
N LEU A 7 26.70 51.00 -34.44
CA LEU A 7 25.41 50.31 -34.21
C LEU A 7 25.54 49.06 -33.32
N THR A 8 26.77 48.64 -33.02
CA THR A 8 27.09 47.52 -32.12
C THR A 8 27.02 47.91 -30.64
N ASP A 9 27.02 49.19 -30.31
CA ASP A 9 27.04 49.70 -28.92
C ASP A 9 25.63 49.83 -28.31
N THR A 10 24.60 49.50 -29.08
CA THR A 10 23.18 49.62 -28.69
C THR A 10 22.47 48.28 -28.53
N LEU A 11 23.15 47.14 -28.71
CA LEU A 11 22.56 45.82 -28.47
C LEU A 11 22.77 45.44 -27.00
N PRO A 12 21.72 45.43 -26.16
CA PRO A 12 21.83 44.96 -24.79
C PRO A 12 22.23 43.49 -24.82
N LYS A 13 23.25 43.12 -24.04
CA LYS A 13 23.76 41.76 -23.99
C LYS A 13 22.73 40.87 -23.26
N GLU A 14 21.97 40.07 -24.01
CA GLU A 14 20.81 39.29 -23.53
C GLU A 14 21.20 37.98 -22.78
N ASP A 15 22.38 37.96 -22.14
CA ASP A 15 22.97 36.76 -21.53
C ASP A 15 22.06 36.10 -20.45
N GLY A 16 21.15 36.88 -19.85
CA GLY A 16 20.22 36.40 -18.81
C GLY A 16 19.00 35.62 -19.33
N GLN A 17 18.57 35.82 -20.58
CA GLN A 17 17.36 35.16 -21.10
C GLN A 17 17.58 33.66 -21.34
N ILE A 18 18.74 33.30 -21.89
CA ILE A 18 19.12 31.90 -22.16
C ILE A 18 19.29 31.14 -20.84
N ALA A 19 19.91 31.77 -19.84
CA ALA A 19 20.07 31.20 -18.50
C ALA A 19 18.71 30.91 -17.83
N LEU A 20 17.73 31.80 -18.00
CA LEU A 20 16.38 31.61 -17.45
C LEU A 20 15.66 30.41 -18.11
N ILE A 21 15.72 30.30 -19.43
CA ILE A 21 15.12 29.17 -20.17
C ILE A 21 15.76 27.85 -19.71
N LEU A 22 17.09 27.80 -19.58
CA LEU A 22 17.81 26.64 -19.06
C LEU A 22 17.38 26.29 -17.64
N ALA A 23 17.23 27.28 -16.75
CA ALA A 23 16.77 27.05 -15.39
C ALA A 23 15.36 26.44 -15.35
N PHE A 24 14.43 26.94 -16.16
CA PHE A 24 13.09 26.36 -16.26
C PHE A 24 13.09 24.97 -16.87
N ALA A 25 13.93 24.69 -17.87
CA ALA A 25 14.07 23.35 -18.43
C ALA A 25 14.57 22.34 -17.37
N PHE A 26 15.56 22.75 -16.56
CA PHE A 26 16.05 21.92 -15.45
C PHE A 26 14.98 21.72 -14.37
N LEU A 27 14.25 22.77 -13.99
CA LEU A 27 13.16 22.66 -13.02
C LEU A 27 12.04 21.76 -13.54
N ALA A 28 11.68 21.86 -14.81
CA ALA A 28 10.69 20.99 -15.44
C ALA A 28 11.14 19.53 -15.44
N LEU A 29 12.42 19.27 -15.74
CA LEU A 29 12.98 17.92 -15.67
C LEU A 29 12.96 17.35 -14.25
N LEU A 30 13.38 18.14 -13.26
CA LEU A 30 13.34 17.74 -11.85
C LEU A 30 11.91 17.50 -11.37
N ALA A 31 10.96 18.34 -11.79
CA ALA A 31 9.55 18.18 -11.46
C ALA A 31 8.97 16.89 -12.07
N ALA A 32 9.34 16.56 -13.31
CA ALA A 32 8.92 15.31 -13.95
C ALA A 32 9.45 14.09 -13.19
N ILE A 33 10.73 14.08 -12.83
CA ILE A 33 11.36 12.99 -12.07
C ILE A 33 10.73 12.89 -10.68
N GLY A 34 10.68 13.99 -9.94
CA GLY A 34 10.11 14.05 -8.60
C GLY A 34 8.64 13.66 -8.57
N GLY A 35 7.85 14.12 -9.53
CA GLY A 35 6.45 13.73 -9.68
C GLY A 35 6.28 12.23 -9.93
N SER A 36 7.09 11.65 -10.82
CA SER A 36 7.06 10.21 -11.09
C SER A 36 7.48 9.38 -9.87
N PHE A 37 8.46 9.86 -9.10
CA PHE A 37 8.92 9.21 -7.87
C PHE A 37 7.85 9.23 -6.78
N LEU A 38 7.23 10.39 -6.53
CA LEU A 38 6.15 10.52 -5.56
C LEU A 38 4.94 9.64 -5.91
N TYR A 39 4.60 9.54 -7.20
CA TYR A 39 3.54 8.66 -7.67
C TYR A 39 3.87 7.18 -7.39
N ARG A 40 5.08 6.74 -7.75
CA ARG A 40 5.54 5.36 -7.48
C ARG A 40 5.57 5.05 -5.99
N MET A 41 6.04 5.98 -5.16
CA MET A 41 6.11 5.78 -3.71
C MET A 41 4.73 5.59 -3.07
N ARG A 42 3.69 6.28 -3.58
CA ARG A 42 2.31 6.05 -3.12
C ARG A 42 1.80 4.66 -3.48
N LEU A 43 2.15 4.14 -4.66
CA LEU A 43 1.80 2.77 -5.05
C LEU A 43 2.50 1.75 -4.16
N GLU A 44 3.79 1.95 -3.91
CA GLU A 44 4.59 1.07 -3.04
C GLU A 44 4.05 1.04 -1.60
N GLN A 45 3.72 2.20 -1.04
CA GLN A 45 3.10 2.29 0.29
C GLN A 45 1.79 1.50 0.36
N ARG A 46 0.97 1.59 -0.69
CA ARG A 46 -0.29 0.83 -0.74
C ARG A 46 -0.05 -0.67 -0.87
N ALA A 47 0.92 -1.08 -1.68
CA ALA A 47 1.32 -2.48 -1.82
C ALA A 47 1.85 -3.04 -0.49
N ALA A 48 2.68 -2.27 0.22
CA ALA A 48 3.22 -2.64 1.53
C ALA A 48 2.11 -2.78 2.60
N SER A 49 1.16 -1.85 2.64
CA SER A 49 0.00 -1.94 3.54
C SER A 49 -0.84 -3.18 3.23
N ASN A 50 -1.17 -3.39 1.95
CA ASN A 50 -1.95 -4.56 1.54
C ASN A 50 -1.22 -5.87 1.88
N TYR A 51 0.09 -5.92 1.70
CA TYR A 51 0.90 -7.07 2.07
C TYR A 51 0.85 -7.31 3.59
N GLN A 52 1.03 -6.26 4.39
CA GLN A 52 0.94 -6.36 5.85
C GLN A 52 -0.45 -6.87 6.29
N ASP A 53 -1.53 -6.35 5.71
CA ASP A 53 -2.88 -6.77 6.02
C ASP A 53 -3.15 -8.21 5.59
N SER A 54 -2.58 -8.65 4.45
CA SER A 54 -2.68 -10.05 3.99
C SER A 54 -1.99 -11.03 4.94
N VAL A 55 -0.81 -10.66 5.48
CA VAL A 55 -0.07 -11.48 6.43
C VAL A 55 -0.84 -11.58 7.75
N ARG A 56 -1.42 -10.46 8.23
CA ARG A 56 -2.29 -10.47 9.41
C ARG A 56 -3.50 -11.36 9.21
N ALA A 57 -4.21 -11.21 8.10
CA ALA A 57 -5.38 -12.03 7.80
C ALA A 57 -5.05 -13.52 7.72
N HIS A 58 -3.89 -13.87 7.16
CA HIS A 58 -3.43 -15.25 7.09
C HIS A 58 -3.21 -15.87 8.47
N TYR A 59 -2.44 -15.20 9.34
CA TYR A 59 -2.20 -15.70 10.69
C TYR A 59 -3.46 -15.70 11.56
N LEU A 60 -4.36 -14.75 11.35
CA LEU A 60 -5.63 -14.71 12.05
C LEU A 60 -6.53 -15.90 11.64
N ALA A 61 -6.53 -16.27 10.36
CA ALA A 61 -7.20 -17.47 9.89
C ALA A 61 -6.55 -18.76 10.44
N GLU A 62 -5.21 -18.82 10.47
CA GLU A 62 -4.47 -19.95 11.04
C GLU A 62 -4.78 -20.13 12.54
N ALA A 63 -4.84 -19.04 13.30
CA ALA A 63 -5.26 -19.07 14.71
C ALA A 63 -6.69 -19.63 14.87
N GLY A 64 -7.62 -19.27 13.97
CA GLY A 64 -8.96 -19.83 13.95
C GLY A 64 -8.99 -21.33 13.68
N ILE A 65 -8.16 -21.82 12.75
CA ILE A 65 -8.02 -23.25 12.43
C ILE A 65 -7.44 -24.02 13.62
N GLU A 66 -6.38 -23.51 14.24
CA GLU A 66 -5.77 -24.16 15.42
C GLU A 66 -6.73 -24.22 16.59
N ARG A 67 -7.52 -23.15 16.80
CA ARG A 67 -8.60 -23.16 17.80
C ARG A 67 -9.67 -24.19 17.48
N ALA A 68 -10.14 -24.27 16.23
CA ALA A 68 -11.12 -25.28 15.80
C ALA A 68 -10.60 -26.69 16.11
N THR A 69 -9.35 -26.93 15.74
CA THR A 69 -8.66 -28.21 15.96
C THR A 69 -8.54 -28.53 17.44
N ALA A 70 -8.22 -27.55 18.28
CA ALA A 70 -8.15 -27.73 19.72
C ALA A 70 -9.53 -28.03 20.33
N GLU A 71 -10.58 -27.36 19.88
CA GLU A 71 -11.96 -27.59 20.33
C GLU A 71 -12.40 -29.02 19.98
N LEU A 72 -12.22 -29.45 18.73
CA LEU A 72 -12.54 -30.81 18.27
C LEU A 72 -11.74 -31.88 19.01
N ARG A 73 -10.46 -31.62 19.33
CA ARG A 73 -9.63 -32.56 20.11
C ARG A 73 -10.03 -32.64 21.58
N ASN A 74 -10.60 -31.56 22.11
CA ASN A 74 -11.04 -31.49 23.49
C ASN A 74 -12.44 -32.12 23.66
N ASP A 75 -13.16 -32.31 22.56
CA ASP A 75 -14.38 -33.10 22.56
C ASP A 75 -14.07 -34.58 22.81
N ASN A 76 -14.72 -35.14 23.81
CA ASN A 76 -14.38 -36.45 24.38
C ASN A 76 -15.58 -37.31 24.73
N ASN A 77 -16.77 -36.90 24.31
CA ASN A 77 -17.96 -37.71 24.39
C ASN A 77 -17.97 -38.77 23.27
N GLU A 78 -19.01 -39.60 23.24
CA GLU A 78 -19.13 -40.72 22.29
C GLU A 78 -20.00 -40.36 21.06
N TYR A 79 -20.44 -39.12 20.93
CA TYR A 79 -21.41 -38.71 19.90
C TYR A 79 -21.10 -37.31 19.41
N ASP A 80 -21.17 -37.11 18.09
CA ASP A 80 -21.07 -35.79 17.49
C ASP A 80 -22.50 -35.25 17.25
N ASP A 81 -22.82 -34.07 17.76
CA ASP A 81 -24.10 -33.41 17.51
C ASP A 81 -24.00 -31.91 17.17
N LEU A 82 -24.99 -31.40 16.44
CA LEU A 82 -25.00 -30.01 15.94
C LEU A 82 -25.24 -28.95 17.04
N TYR A 83 -25.47 -29.38 18.28
CA TYR A 83 -25.67 -28.51 19.45
C TYR A 83 -24.41 -28.40 20.31
N GLU A 84 -23.32 -29.04 19.91
CA GLU A 84 -22.05 -29.02 20.63
C GLU A 84 -21.27 -27.73 20.41
N SER A 85 -20.36 -27.43 21.36
CA SER A 85 -19.61 -26.18 21.36
C SER A 85 -18.75 -26.03 20.11
N TRP A 86 -18.21 -27.14 19.60
CA TRP A 86 -17.50 -27.15 18.33
C TRP A 86 -18.46 -26.83 17.17
N ALA A 87 -19.65 -27.46 17.07
CA ALA A 87 -20.55 -27.30 15.94
C ALA A 87 -21.17 -25.91 15.78
N LEU A 88 -21.33 -25.16 16.87
CA LEU A 88 -21.92 -23.82 16.86
C LEU A 88 -21.04 -22.75 16.20
N GLY A 89 -19.76 -23.06 15.96
CA GLY A 89 -18.77 -22.10 15.47
C GLY A 89 -18.36 -21.09 16.53
N PHE A 90 -17.36 -20.29 16.21
CA PHE A 90 -16.83 -19.30 17.15
C PHE A 90 -16.29 -18.08 16.43
N GLU A 91 -16.28 -16.98 17.16
CA GLU A 91 -15.88 -15.69 16.67
C GLU A 91 -14.98 -15.03 17.72
N GLU A 92 -13.85 -14.49 17.27
CA GLU A 92 -12.94 -13.80 18.16
C GLU A 92 -12.45 -12.49 17.53
N THR A 93 -12.41 -11.45 18.34
CA THR A 93 -11.95 -10.12 17.95
C THR A 93 -10.66 -9.81 18.69
N TRP A 94 -9.60 -9.56 17.93
CA TRP A 94 -8.31 -9.09 18.40
C TRP A 94 -8.10 -7.63 17.97
N GLU A 95 -7.04 -7.00 18.48
CA GLU A 95 -6.71 -5.62 18.13
C GLU A 95 -6.43 -5.47 16.62
N GLU A 96 -5.87 -6.50 15.98
CA GLU A 96 -5.50 -6.46 14.56
C GLU A 96 -6.62 -6.89 13.60
N GLY A 97 -7.73 -7.44 14.10
CA GLY A 97 -8.81 -7.94 13.25
C GLY A 97 -9.72 -8.95 13.95
N LYS A 98 -10.59 -9.57 13.16
CA LYS A 98 -11.57 -10.54 13.64
C LYS A 98 -11.57 -11.76 12.73
N TYR A 99 -11.65 -12.95 13.32
CA TYR A 99 -11.95 -14.17 12.57
C TYR A 99 -13.24 -14.79 13.08
N SER A 100 -13.91 -15.52 12.18
CA SER A 100 -15.05 -16.35 12.50
C SER A 100 -14.88 -17.70 11.83
N VAL A 101 -15.21 -18.76 12.58
CA VAL A 101 -15.17 -20.15 12.13
C VAL A 101 -16.58 -20.69 12.18
N TYR A 102 -16.99 -21.32 11.08
CA TYR A 102 -18.26 -22.02 10.94
C TYR A 102 -17.96 -23.43 10.41
N TYR A 103 -18.78 -24.37 10.81
CA TYR A 103 -18.72 -25.75 10.33
C TYR A 103 -19.82 -25.95 9.30
N GLU A 104 -19.45 -26.58 8.19
CA GLU A 104 -20.38 -26.98 7.14
C GLU A 104 -20.21 -28.48 6.96
N GLU A 105 -21.30 -29.23 7.10
CA GLU A 105 -21.30 -30.67 6.89
C GLU A 105 -21.28 -30.90 5.36
N GLU A 106 -20.21 -31.52 4.85
CA GLU A 106 -20.21 -31.97 3.45
C GLU A 106 -21.11 -33.21 3.33
N GLU A 107 -22.29 -33.05 2.72
CA GLU A 107 -23.09 -34.19 2.28
C GLU A 107 -22.34 -34.93 1.15
N GLU A 108 -21.94 -36.19 1.40
CA GLU A 108 -21.40 -37.12 0.37
C GLU A 108 -22.45 -37.58 -0.65
#